data_AF-E4Q952-F1
#
_entry.id   AF-E4Q952-F1
#
_cell.length_a   1.000
_cell.length_b   1.000
_cell.length_c   1.000
_cell.angle_alpha   90.00
_cell.angle_beta   90.00
_cell.angle_gamma   90.00
#
_symmetry.space_group_name_H-M   'P 1'
#
loop_
_entity.id
_entity.type
_entity.pdbx_description
1 polymer ?
#
loop_
_entity_poly.entity_id
_entity_poly.type
_entity_poly.pdbx_seq_one_letter_code
_entity_poly.pdbx_strand_id
1 'polypeptide(L)'
;MWGGFYKVEIEFSKLLWTQLLWFLLGLFFIIVLIVATVAIKRKKAEKMRRLKNLQRVEEYFEAISNRILNLEDKVKFFKLLDDGRKLESKFEEITINFKNLKEYHEGIKKSYSDSEFKTFLTIYNILKSDLDFLEKVLKDSEKTLQEELEYIEKVEKAVDGIKNKEVLKQKIDELFAKRVSDDDLKKAVEGIKRIDEKIEYFKSLDDEKKSSYINSMIQLLTKRFEEKYPLILSKSASKALEIQKMFDSLLLKLQVSSDFEKIVLAEDFLEELMQVENELAQDFQKKMRSQKELVDKFEKIVSVYDKVGFKFYKVDLEIERVKNLLESCADNEKLEKEISELESTILTFTREFSECKKLLENFERFLKEAKNRLKVGLSSNLFDSYYKNLKELLYSSNFDEFKKRYIEYQNAISDALLKSSSFSSGSDTIKKVIKDLFDEFFG
;
A
#
# COMPACT_ATOMS: atom_id res chain seq x y z
N MET A 1 -54.48 -86.67 -40.94
CA MET A 1 -55.45 -87.20 -39.98
C MET A 1 -55.73 -86.11 -38.97
N TRP A 2 -57.01 -85.75 -38.79
CA TRP A 2 -57.52 -85.01 -37.62
C TRP A 2 -56.83 -83.66 -37.34
N GLY A 3 -57.36 -82.51 -37.75
CA GLY A 3 -58.77 -82.18 -37.88
C GLY A 3 -59.28 -81.49 -36.62
N GLY A 4 -60.27 -80.63 -36.86
CA GLY A 4 -61.29 -80.35 -35.85
C GLY A 4 -61.11 -79.05 -35.10
N PHE A 5 -61.20 -77.92 -35.81
CA PHE A 5 -61.81 -76.72 -35.23
C PHE A 5 -63.32 -76.80 -35.48
N TYR A 6 -64.13 -76.86 -34.42
CA TYR A 6 -65.51 -76.38 -34.49
C TYR A 6 -65.49 -74.87 -34.25
N LYS A 7 -65.92 -74.14 -35.29
CA LYS A 7 -65.99 -72.69 -35.34
C LYS A 7 -66.95 -72.15 -34.29
N VAL A 8 -66.43 -71.31 -33.41
CA VAL A 8 -67.24 -70.30 -32.73
C VAL A 8 -67.32 -69.12 -33.70
N GLU A 9 -68.42 -69.05 -34.45
CA GLU A 9 -68.78 -67.86 -35.22
C GLU A 9 -69.32 -66.80 -34.24
N ILE A 10 -68.44 -65.91 -33.82
CA ILE A 10 -68.87 -64.64 -33.24
C ILE A 10 -69.26 -63.76 -34.42
N GLU A 11 -70.55 -63.72 -34.72
CA GLU A 11 -71.16 -62.74 -35.64
C GLU A 11 -71.04 -61.34 -35.04
N PHE A 12 -69.82 -60.80 -35.03
CA PHE A 12 -69.64 -59.37 -34.92
C PHE A 12 -70.32 -58.74 -36.13
N SER A 13 -71.43 -58.04 -35.90
CA SER A 13 -72.16 -57.37 -36.97
C SER A 13 -71.19 -56.51 -37.79
N LYS A 14 -71.29 -56.59 -39.12
CA LYS A 14 -70.47 -55.80 -40.07
C LYS A 14 -70.38 -54.32 -39.66
N LEU A 15 -71.41 -53.81 -38.99
CA LEU A 15 -71.50 -52.43 -38.53
C LEU A 15 -70.44 -52.07 -37.48
N LEU A 16 -70.18 -52.93 -36.49
CA LEU A 16 -69.18 -52.69 -35.44
C LEU A 16 -67.75 -52.73 -35.98
N TRP A 17 -67.44 -53.65 -36.90
CA TRP A 17 -66.15 -53.68 -37.59
C TRP A 17 -65.93 -52.44 -38.45
N THR A 18 -66.96 -52.02 -39.17
CA THR A 18 -66.89 -50.79 -39.98
C THR A 18 -66.66 -49.57 -39.06
N GLN A 19 -67.36 -49.46 -37.93
CA GLN A 19 -67.18 -48.38 -36.96
C GLN A 19 -65.78 -48.36 -36.34
N LEU A 20 -65.25 -49.52 -35.93
CA LEU A 20 -63.90 -49.66 -35.39
C LEU A 20 -62.84 -49.22 -36.43
N LEU A 21 -63.02 -49.63 -37.69
CA LEU A 21 -62.13 -49.26 -38.79
C LEU A 21 -62.16 -47.75 -39.06
N TRP A 22 -63.35 -47.12 -39.03
CA TRP A 22 -63.48 -45.66 -39.13
C TRP A 22 -62.80 -44.93 -37.98
N PHE A 23 -62.92 -45.43 -36.74
CA PHE A 23 -62.23 -44.85 -35.58
C PHE A 23 -60.70 -44.96 -35.70
N LEU A 24 -60.18 -46.12 -36.12
CA LEU A 24 -58.75 -46.32 -36.33
C LEU A 24 -58.21 -45.45 -37.47
N LEU A 25 -58.95 -45.31 -38.57
CA LEU A 25 -58.60 -44.39 -39.66
C LEU A 25 -58.64 -42.93 -39.20
N GLY A 26 -59.63 -42.55 -38.39
CA GLY A 26 -59.73 -41.22 -37.78
C GLY A 26 -58.54 -40.90 -36.88
N LEU A 27 -58.14 -41.83 -36.01
CA LEU A 27 -56.96 -41.69 -35.16
C LEU A 27 -55.66 -41.60 -35.97
N PHE A 28 -55.50 -42.45 -36.98
CA PHE A 28 -54.34 -42.40 -37.88
C PHE A 28 -54.24 -41.05 -38.59
N PHE A 29 -55.37 -40.52 -39.07
CA PHE A 29 -55.44 -39.21 -39.71
C PHE A 29 -55.03 -38.07 -38.77
N ILE A 30 -55.45 -38.10 -37.51
CA ILE A 30 -55.05 -37.12 -36.49
C ILE A 30 -53.54 -37.17 -36.23
N ILE A 31 -52.96 -38.38 -36.10
CA ILE A 31 -51.50 -38.54 -35.88
C ILE A 31 -50.73 -37.99 -37.09
N VAL A 32 -51.16 -38.30 -38.31
CA VAL A 32 -50.54 -37.78 -39.54
C VAL A 32 -50.60 -36.25 -39.58
N LEU A 33 -51.73 -35.64 -39.21
CA LEU A 33 -51.88 -34.18 -39.13
C LEU A 33 -50.94 -33.55 -38.08
N ILE A 34 -50.79 -34.17 -36.92
CA ILE A 34 -49.86 -33.69 -35.87
C ILE A 34 -48.41 -33.76 -36.36
N VAL A 35 -48.00 -34.88 -36.95
CA VAL A 35 -46.64 -35.04 -37.49
C VAL A 35 -46.38 -34.05 -38.63
N ALA A 36 -47.34 -33.87 -39.54
CA ALA A 36 -47.23 -32.92 -40.65
C ALA A 36 -47.11 -31.47 -40.15
N THR A 37 -47.94 -31.06 -39.19
CA THR A 37 -47.89 -29.70 -38.61
C THR A 37 -46.59 -29.45 -37.84
N VAL A 38 -46.09 -30.43 -37.08
CA VAL A 38 -44.77 -30.35 -36.42
C VAL A 38 -43.64 -30.26 -37.45
N ALA A 39 -43.67 -31.06 -38.52
CA ALA A 39 -42.65 -31.02 -39.58
C ALA A 39 -42.64 -29.67 -40.31
N ILE A 40 -43.82 -29.09 -40.59
CA ILE A 40 -43.96 -27.76 -41.21
C ILE A 40 -43.44 -26.67 -40.27
N LYS A 41 -43.79 -26.71 -38.97
CA LYS A 41 -43.27 -25.76 -37.97
C LYS A 41 -41.75 -25.84 -37.85
N ARG A 42 -41.18 -27.05 -37.80
CA ARG A 42 -39.72 -27.27 -37.78
C ARG A 42 -39.03 -26.71 -39.03
N LYS A 43 -39.54 -27.01 -40.23
CA LYS A 43 -39.01 -26.46 -41.49
C LYS A 43 -39.08 -24.93 -41.54
N LYS A 44 -40.18 -24.32 -41.08
CA LYS A 44 -40.31 -22.85 -40.98
C LYS A 44 -39.30 -22.26 -39.98
N ALA A 45 -39.14 -22.87 -38.81
CA ALA A 45 -38.19 -22.45 -37.80
C ALA A 45 -36.73 -22.57 -38.28
N GLU A 46 -36.39 -23.66 -38.99
CA GLU A 46 -35.08 -23.84 -39.62
C GLU A 46 -34.82 -22.79 -40.70
N LYS A 47 -35.79 -22.53 -41.59
CA LYS A 47 -35.67 -21.50 -42.63
C LYS A 47 -35.46 -20.11 -42.03
N MET A 48 -36.21 -19.78 -40.97
CA MET A 48 -36.06 -18.51 -40.26
C MET A 48 -34.72 -18.41 -39.53
N ARG A 49 -34.23 -19.50 -38.92
CA ARG A 49 -32.89 -19.57 -38.30
C ARG A 49 -31.78 -19.35 -39.33
N ARG A 50 -31.86 -20.00 -40.49
CA ARG A 50 -30.89 -19.81 -41.59
C ARG A 50 -30.86 -18.38 -42.08
N LEU A 51 -32.03 -17.76 -42.27
CA LEU A 51 -32.12 -16.36 -42.69
C LEU A 51 -31.48 -15.41 -41.67
N LYS A 52 -31.75 -15.60 -40.38
CA LYS A 52 -31.11 -14.84 -39.30
C LYS A 52 -29.58 -15.05 -39.27
N ASN A 53 -29.12 -16.27 -39.50
CA ASN A 53 -27.69 -16.58 -39.53
C ASN A 53 -27.00 -15.95 -40.74
N LEU A 54 -27.65 -15.93 -41.91
CA LEU A 54 -27.16 -15.24 -43.10
C LEU A 54 -27.04 -13.72 -42.88
N GLN A 55 -28.07 -13.10 -42.27
CA GLN A 55 -28.01 -11.68 -41.90
C GLN A 55 -26.84 -11.39 -40.95
N ARG A 56 -26.63 -12.24 -39.92
CA ARG A 56 -25.48 -12.10 -39.02
C ARG A 56 -24.13 -12.23 -39.73
N VAL A 57 -24.02 -13.14 -40.70
CA VAL A 57 -22.80 -13.33 -41.49
C VAL A 57 -22.49 -12.07 -42.29
N GLU A 58 -23.50 -11.44 -42.90
CA GLU A 58 -23.33 -10.16 -43.62
C GLU A 58 -22.92 -9.03 -42.67
N GLU A 59 -23.65 -8.84 -41.57
CA GLU A 59 -23.35 -7.81 -40.55
C GLU A 59 -21.91 -7.96 -40.01
N TYR A 60 -21.50 -9.18 -39.67
CA TYR A 60 -20.18 -9.45 -39.12
C TYR A 60 -19.06 -9.30 -40.15
N PHE A 61 -19.29 -9.72 -41.39
CA PHE A 61 -18.33 -9.54 -42.47
C PHE A 61 -18.11 -8.05 -42.77
N GLU A 62 -19.20 -7.28 -42.89
CA GLU A 62 -19.15 -5.83 -43.12
C GLU A 62 -18.45 -5.10 -41.95
N ALA A 63 -18.79 -5.45 -40.70
CA ALA A 63 -18.15 -4.87 -39.52
C ALA A 63 -16.63 -5.09 -39.49
N ILE A 64 -16.17 -6.32 -39.76
CA ILE A 64 -14.72 -6.62 -39.79
C ILE A 64 -14.05 -5.95 -40.98
N SER A 65 -14.68 -5.95 -42.15
CA SER A 65 -14.15 -5.30 -43.35
C SER A 65 -13.89 -3.80 -43.12
N ASN A 66 -14.85 -3.10 -42.51
CA ASN A 66 -14.72 -1.68 -42.20
C ASN A 66 -13.60 -1.39 -41.19
N ARG A 67 -13.46 -2.26 -40.18
CA ARG A 67 -12.38 -2.13 -39.17
C ARG A 67 -11.00 -2.36 -39.77
N ILE A 68 -10.84 -3.36 -40.65
CA ILE A 68 -9.58 -3.63 -41.35
C ILE A 68 -9.19 -2.44 -42.22
N LEU A 69 -10.12 -1.88 -43.00
CA LEU A 69 -9.86 -0.71 -43.85
C LEU A 69 -9.38 0.50 -43.04
N ASN A 70 -10.04 0.79 -41.91
CA ASN A 70 -9.64 1.90 -41.02
C ASN A 70 -8.26 1.68 -40.39
N LEU A 71 -7.91 0.43 -40.08
CA LEU A 71 -6.58 0.09 -39.57
C LEU A 71 -5.50 0.16 -40.64
N GLU A 72 -5.80 -0.24 -41.88
CA GLU A 72 -4.87 -0.22 -43.01
C GLU A 72 -4.28 1.19 -43.22
N ASP A 73 -5.11 2.23 -43.13
CA ASP A 73 -4.68 3.63 -43.19
C ASP A 73 -3.72 4.02 -42.06
N LYS A 74 -3.80 3.33 -40.92
CA LYS A 74 -3.01 3.56 -39.71
C LYS A 74 -1.80 2.64 -39.56
N VAL A 75 -1.67 1.57 -40.37
CA VAL A 75 -0.56 0.60 -40.30
C VAL A 75 0.80 1.29 -40.38
N LYS A 76 0.91 2.37 -41.18
CA LYS A 76 2.15 3.16 -41.31
C LYS A 76 2.68 3.71 -39.96
N PHE A 77 1.80 3.94 -38.98
CA PHE A 77 2.18 4.42 -37.66
C PHE A 77 2.73 3.31 -36.75
N PHE A 78 2.49 2.03 -37.07
CA PHE A 78 3.11 0.92 -36.32
C PHE A 78 4.63 0.98 -36.35
N LYS A 79 5.22 1.46 -37.45
CA LYS A 79 6.67 1.63 -37.59
C LYS A 79 7.31 2.59 -36.59
N LEU A 80 6.50 3.45 -35.97
CA LEU A 80 6.95 4.44 -34.99
C LEU A 80 6.94 3.90 -33.55
N LEU A 81 6.44 2.67 -33.34
CA LEU A 81 6.36 2.03 -32.04
C LEU A 81 7.53 1.05 -31.85
N ASP A 82 7.98 0.89 -30.61
CA ASP A 82 9.08 -0.02 -30.26
C ASP A 82 8.84 -1.47 -30.73
N ASP A 83 7.57 -1.91 -30.71
CA ASP A 83 7.12 -3.24 -31.16
C ASP A 83 6.63 -3.27 -32.62
N GLY A 84 6.97 -2.25 -33.43
CA GLY A 84 6.36 -2.02 -34.74
C GLY A 84 6.36 -3.22 -35.70
N ARG A 85 7.48 -3.95 -35.80
CA ARG A 85 7.57 -5.16 -36.66
C ARG A 85 6.61 -6.27 -36.25
N LYS A 86 6.35 -6.41 -34.94
CA LYS A 86 5.43 -7.43 -34.41
C LYS A 86 3.98 -7.05 -34.68
N LEU A 87 3.66 -5.75 -34.63
CA LEU A 87 2.32 -5.24 -34.96
C LEU A 87 2.03 -5.35 -36.46
N GLU A 88 3.03 -5.09 -37.32
CA GLU A 88 2.93 -5.32 -38.77
C GLU A 88 2.66 -6.80 -39.08
N SER A 89 3.44 -7.72 -38.49
CA SER A 89 3.23 -9.17 -38.66
C SER A 89 1.82 -9.61 -38.22
N LYS A 90 1.31 -9.07 -37.11
CA LYS A 90 -0.07 -9.35 -36.68
C LYS A 90 -1.12 -8.81 -37.65
N PHE A 91 -0.90 -7.64 -38.25
CA PHE A 91 -1.81 -7.10 -39.26
C PHE A 91 -1.80 -7.92 -40.56
N GLU A 92 -0.64 -8.45 -40.96
CA GLU A 92 -0.54 -9.41 -42.06
C GLU A 92 -1.34 -10.70 -41.77
N GLU A 93 -1.22 -11.25 -40.55
CA GLU A 93 -2.02 -12.39 -40.10
C GLU A 93 -3.53 -12.12 -40.18
N ILE A 94 -3.97 -10.92 -39.77
CA ILE A 94 -5.36 -10.47 -39.90
C ILE A 94 -5.80 -10.44 -41.36
N THR A 95 -4.95 -9.95 -42.27
CA THR A 95 -5.28 -9.87 -43.70
C THR A 95 -5.43 -11.26 -44.32
N ILE A 96 -4.55 -12.19 -43.95
CA ILE A 96 -4.64 -13.60 -44.35
C ILE A 96 -5.94 -14.23 -43.82
N ASN A 97 -6.24 -14.04 -42.53
CA ASN A 97 -7.44 -14.58 -41.90
C ASN A 97 -8.73 -13.94 -42.45
N PHE A 98 -8.69 -12.67 -42.87
CA PHE A 98 -9.80 -12.00 -43.51
C PHE A 98 -10.08 -12.56 -44.92
N LYS A 99 -9.04 -12.92 -45.68
CA LYS A 99 -9.20 -13.64 -46.94
C LYS A 99 -9.93 -14.96 -46.74
N ASN A 100 -9.54 -15.73 -45.72
CA ASN A 100 -10.24 -16.97 -45.34
C ASN A 100 -11.70 -16.69 -44.94
N LEU A 101 -11.95 -15.64 -44.13
CA LEU A 101 -13.31 -15.25 -43.75
C LEU A 101 -14.18 -14.92 -44.98
N LYS A 102 -13.61 -14.24 -45.98
CA LYS A 102 -14.29 -13.90 -47.24
C LYS A 102 -14.70 -15.15 -48.03
N GLU A 103 -13.81 -16.14 -48.12
CA GLU A 103 -14.10 -17.41 -48.79
C GLU A 103 -15.28 -18.13 -48.11
N TYR A 104 -15.30 -18.20 -46.76
CA TYR A 104 -16.44 -18.76 -46.03
C TYR A 104 -17.71 -17.93 -46.14
N HIS A 105 -17.62 -16.59 -46.16
CA HIS A 105 -18.76 -15.70 -46.39
C HIS A 105 -19.41 -15.97 -47.76
N GLU A 106 -18.61 -16.06 -48.83
CA GLU A 106 -19.10 -16.38 -50.17
C GLU A 106 -19.66 -17.81 -50.27
N GLY A 107 -19.02 -18.78 -49.60
CA GLY A 107 -19.50 -20.16 -49.50
C GLY A 107 -20.88 -20.26 -48.85
N ILE A 108 -21.05 -19.63 -47.69
CA ILE A 108 -22.32 -19.61 -46.95
C ILE A 108 -23.44 -18.93 -47.75
N LYS A 109 -23.12 -17.86 -48.51
CA LYS A 109 -24.09 -17.20 -49.40
C LYS A 109 -24.59 -18.11 -50.52
N LYS A 110 -23.70 -18.92 -51.11
CA LYS A 110 -24.04 -19.86 -52.20
C LYS A 110 -24.76 -21.11 -51.68
N SER A 111 -24.29 -21.68 -50.58
CA SER A 111 -24.84 -22.90 -49.98
C SER A 111 -24.66 -22.89 -48.46
N TYR A 112 -25.72 -22.60 -47.72
CA TYR A 112 -25.64 -22.56 -46.26
C TYR A 112 -25.41 -23.96 -45.65
N SER A 113 -24.33 -24.10 -44.87
CA SER A 113 -24.10 -25.20 -43.93
C SER A 113 -23.88 -24.69 -42.49
N ASP A 114 -24.40 -25.41 -41.50
CA ASP A 114 -24.16 -25.11 -40.08
C ASP A 114 -22.67 -25.27 -39.69
N SER A 115 -21.91 -26.14 -40.37
CA SER A 115 -20.47 -26.30 -40.14
C SER A 115 -19.68 -25.11 -40.65
N GLU A 116 -20.03 -24.62 -41.85
CA GLU A 116 -19.41 -23.42 -42.44
C GLU A 116 -19.76 -22.18 -41.63
N PHE A 117 -21.02 -22.04 -41.20
CA PHE A 117 -21.43 -20.95 -40.31
C PHE A 117 -20.64 -20.94 -38.99
N LYS A 118 -20.45 -22.10 -38.35
CA LYS A 118 -19.61 -22.20 -37.14
C LYS A 118 -18.16 -21.81 -37.41
N THR A 119 -17.60 -22.25 -38.53
CA THR A 119 -16.22 -21.95 -38.92
C THR A 119 -16.04 -20.46 -39.20
N PHE A 120 -17.00 -19.84 -39.90
CA PHE A 120 -17.07 -18.39 -40.10
C PHE A 120 -17.07 -17.64 -38.77
N LEU A 121 -17.90 -18.05 -37.80
CA LEU A 121 -17.92 -17.42 -36.47
C LEU A 121 -16.59 -17.57 -35.72
N THR A 122 -15.92 -18.72 -35.83
CA THR A 122 -14.60 -18.92 -35.22
C THR A 122 -13.57 -17.95 -35.80
N ILE A 123 -13.48 -17.86 -37.13
CA ILE A 123 -12.54 -16.95 -37.81
C ILE A 123 -12.89 -15.49 -37.49
N TYR A 124 -14.18 -15.14 -37.50
CA TYR A 124 -14.66 -13.81 -37.11
C TYR A 124 -14.23 -13.44 -35.69
N ASN A 125 -14.36 -14.35 -34.72
CA ASN A 125 -13.98 -14.07 -33.33
C ASN A 125 -12.47 -13.88 -33.16
N ILE A 126 -11.65 -14.66 -33.89
CA ILE A 126 -10.20 -14.49 -33.94
C ILE A 126 -9.86 -13.10 -34.49
N LEU A 127 -10.38 -12.78 -35.68
CA LEU A 127 -10.17 -11.48 -36.32
C LEU A 127 -10.61 -10.32 -35.43
N LYS A 128 -11.78 -10.44 -34.80
CA LYS A 128 -12.30 -9.43 -33.87
C LYS A 128 -11.32 -9.19 -32.72
N SER A 129 -10.83 -10.26 -32.08
CA SER A 129 -9.88 -10.16 -30.97
C SER A 129 -8.56 -9.51 -31.39
N ASP A 130 -8.04 -9.89 -32.56
CA ASP A 130 -6.78 -9.33 -33.07
C ASP A 130 -6.92 -7.87 -33.45
N LEU A 131 -8.05 -7.48 -34.07
CA LEU A 131 -8.39 -6.08 -34.36
C LEU A 131 -8.59 -5.26 -33.08
N ASP A 132 -9.30 -5.81 -32.07
CA ASP A 132 -9.49 -5.16 -30.77
C ASP A 132 -8.12 -4.87 -30.10
N PHE A 133 -7.17 -5.81 -30.20
CA PHE A 133 -5.81 -5.64 -29.70
C PHE A 133 -5.06 -4.53 -30.45
N LEU A 134 -5.04 -4.55 -31.79
CA LEU A 134 -4.33 -3.55 -32.58
C LEU A 134 -4.92 -2.14 -32.41
N GLU A 135 -6.24 -2.00 -32.41
CA GLU A 135 -6.92 -0.71 -32.18
C GLU A 135 -6.61 -0.16 -30.78
N LYS A 136 -6.56 -1.02 -29.77
CA LYS A 136 -6.18 -0.61 -28.41
C LYS A 136 -4.73 -0.12 -28.37
N VAL A 137 -3.79 -0.86 -28.96
CA VAL A 137 -2.38 -0.47 -29.01
C VAL A 137 -2.21 0.85 -29.76
N LEU A 138 -2.91 1.06 -30.88
CA LEU A 138 -2.90 2.34 -31.59
C LEU A 138 -3.47 3.48 -30.76
N LYS A 139 -4.60 3.25 -30.07
CA LYS A 139 -5.20 4.29 -29.23
C LYS A 139 -4.33 4.68 -28.04
N ASP A 140 -3.72 3.69 -27.39
CA ASP A 140 -2.84 3.90 -26.25
C ASP A 140 -1.54 4.60 -26.69
N SER A 141 -1.01 4.26 -27.86
CA SER A 141 0.16 4.94 -28.43
C SER A 141 -0.15 6.35 -28.96
N GLU A 142 -1.27 6.56 -29.65
CA GLU A 142 -1.75 7.90 -30.04
C GLU A 142 -1.88 8.81 -28.81
N LYS A 143 -2.44 8.28 -27.70
CA LYS A 143 -2.54 9.02 -26.44
C LYS A 143 -1.17 9.34 -25.85
N THR A 144 -0.26 8.36 -25.83
CA THR A 144 1.10 8.55 -25.29
C THR A 144 1.87 9.59 -26.10
N LEU A 145 1.83 9.49 -27.42
CA LEU A 145 2.42 10.47 -28.34
C LEU A 145 1.79 11.86 -28.17
N GLN A 146 0.48 11.94 -27.97
CA GLN A 146 -0.18 13.21 -27.71
C GLN A 146 0.28 13.82 -26.38
N GLU A 147 0.39 13.03 -25.31
CA GLU A 147 0.91 13.50 -24.02
C GLU A 147 2.38 13.97 -24.13
N GLU A 148 3.20 13.26 -24.90
CA GLU A 148 4.59 13.65 -25.18
C GLU A 148 4.66 14.95 -25.99
N LEU A 149 3.85 15.08 -27.05
CA LEU A 149 3.77 16.31 -27.84
C LEU A 149 3.27 17.48 -27.01
N GLU A 150 2.25 17.29 -26.17
CA GLU A 150 1.77 18.30 -25.23
C GLU A 150 2.86 18.72 -24.25
N TYR A 151 3.68 17.78 -23.78
CA TYR A 151 4.81 18.08 -22.90
C TYR A 151 5.92 18.86 -23.63
N ILE A 152 6.30 18.42 -24.84
CA ILE A 152 7.27 19.12 -25.69
C ILE A 152 6.82 20.55 -25.96
N GLU A 153 5.56 20.75 -26.37
CA GLU A 153 4.99 22.07 -26.64
C GLU A 153 4.99 22.96 -25.39
N LYS A 154 4.72 22.41 -24.21
CA LYS A 154 4.82 23.13 -22.93
C LYS A 154 6.25 23.58 -22.66
N VAL A 155 7.23 22.70 -22.83
CA VAL A 155 8.65 23.04 -22.64
C VAL A 155 9.06 24.11 -23.64
N GLU A 156 8.75 23.94 -24.93
CA GLU A 156 9.03 24.92 -25.99
C GLU A 156 8.48 26.30 -25.67
N LYS A 157 7.20 26.39 -25.27
CA LYS A 157 6.58 27.66 -24.85
C LYS A 157 7.26 28.28 -23.64
N ALA A 158 7.67 27.45 -22.66
CA ALA A 158 8.31 27.94 -21.46
C ALA A 158 9.72 28.51 -21.73
N VAL A 159 10.44 27.92 -22.69
CA VAL A 159 11.80 28.34 -23.09
C VAL A 159 11.83 29.34 -24.24
N ASP A 160 10.68 29.69 -24.83
CA ASP A 160 10.63 30.52 -26.04
C ASP A 160 11.32 31.89 -25.87
N GLY A 161 11.11 32.52 -24.71
CA GLY A 161 11.70 33.82 -24.38
C GLY A 161 13.18 33.83 -24.02
N ILE A 162 13.88 32.69 -24.03
CA ILE A 162 15.32 32.62 -23.76
C ILE A 162 16.07 33.06 -25.01
N LYS A 163 16.94 34.06 -24.87
CA LYS A 163 17.70 34.62 -26.00
C LYS A 163 18.95 33.81 -26.33
N ASN A 164 19.58 33.19 -25.34
CA ASN A 164 20.86 32.50 -25.45
C ASN A 164 20.73 30.98 -25.57
N LYS A 165 19.82 30.50 -26.43
CA LYS A 165 19.48 29.06 -26.56
C LYS A 165 20.68 28.18 -26.91
N GLU A 166 21.64 28.66 -27.71
CA GLU A 166 22.84 27.88 -28.09
C GLU A 166 23.76 27.60 -26.90
N VAL A 167 23.98 28.60 -26.05
CA VAL A 167 24.80 28.47 -24.83
C VAL A 167 24.10 27.60 -23.79
N LEU A 168 22.77 27.73 -23.69
CA LEU A 168 21.93 27.03 -22.71
C LEU A 168 21.38 25.69 -23.25
N LYS A 169 21.88 25.22 -24.40
CA LYS A 169 21.33 24.08 -25.12
C LYS A 169 21.26 22.83 -24.25
N GLN A 170 22.33 22.49 -23.54
CA GLN A 170 22.36 21.30 -22.68
C GLN A 170 21.25 21.33 -21.62
N LYS A 171 21.05 22.48 -20.95
CA LYS A 171 19.99 22.65 -19.97
C LYS A 171 18.59 22.56 -20.56
N ILE A 172 18.41 23.13 -21.75
CA ILE A 172 17.12 23.06 -22.47
C ILE A 172 16.85 21.61 -22.90
N ASP A 173 17.85 20.91 -23.43
CA ASP A 173 17.75 19.51 -23.86
C ASP A 173 17.43 18.59 -22.66
N GLU A 174 17.95 18.88 -21.46
CA GLU A 174 17.60 18.15 -20.24
C GLU A 174 16.12 18.26 -19.85
N LEU A 175 15.47 19.41 -20.12
CA LEU A 175 14.02 19.57 -19.91
C LEU A 175 13.21 18.68 -20.86
N PHE A 176 13.68 18.47 -22.08
CA PHE A 176 13.03 17.57 -23.04
C PHE A 176 13.29 16.09 -22.70
N ALA A 177 14.46 15.78 -22.14
CA ALA A 177 14.85 14.40 -21.82
C ALA A 177 14.17 13.84 -20.56
N LYS A 178 13.78 14.69 -19.60
CA LYS A 178 13.18 14.27 -18.32
C LYS A 178 11.81 14.88 -18.12
N ARG A 179 10.76 14.04 -18.09
CA ARG A 179 9.41 14.47 -17.70
C ARG A 179 9.39 14.85 -16.22
N VAL A 180 9.37 16.15 -15.95
CA VAL A 180 9.30 16.73 -14.60
C VAL A 180 7.89 17.23 -14.28
N SER A 181 7.59 17.43 -12.99
CA SER A 181 6.34 18.06 -12.56
C SER A 181 6.23 19.50 -13.08
N ASP A 182 5.01 20.05 -13.16
CA ASP A 182 4.81 21.44 -13.60
C ASP A 182 5.56 22.44 -12.69
N ASP A 183 5.62 22.18 -11.38
CA ASP A 183 6.33 23.01 -10.41
C ASP A 183 7.86 22.95 -10.62
N ASP A 184 8.38 21.77 -10.91
CA ASP A 184 9.81 21.57 -11.16
C ASP A 184 10.22 22.14 -12.52
N LEU A 185 9.36 22.02 -13.55
CA LEU A 185 9.56 22.65 -14.85
C LEU A 185 9.66 24.17 -14.70
N LYS A 186 8.74 24.77 -13.92
CA LYS A 186 8.74 26.21 -13.67
C LYS A 186 10.04 26.66 -12.99
N LYS A 187 10.49 25.96 -11.95
CA LYS A 187 11.74 26.26 -11.25
C LYS A 187 12.95 26.16 -12.18
N ALA A 188 13.03 25.09 -12.96
CA ALA A 188 14.14 24.86 -13.88
C ALA A 188 14.19 25.95 -14.96
N VAL A 189 13.04 26.32 -15.54
CA VAL A 189 12.95 27.41 -16.53
C VAL A 189 13.29 28.77 -15.92
N GLU A 190 12.88 29.05 -14.68
CA GLU A 190 13.30 30.27 -13.95
C GLU A 190 14.81 30.32 -13.72
N GLY A 191 15.43 29.18 -13.39
CA GLY A 191 16.89 29.04 -13.31
C GLY A 191 17.57 29.36 -14.64
N ILE A 192 17.08 28.79 -15.74
CA ILE A 192 17.63 29.05 -17.09
C ILE A 192 17.44 30.53 -17.48
N LYS A 193 16.29 31.13 -17.19
CA LYS A 193 16.03 32.57 -17.46
C LYS A 193 16.99 33.48 -16.69
N ARG A 194 17.29 33.16 -15.44
CA ARG A 194 18.28 33.91 -14.64
C ARG A 194 19.67 33.86 -15.25
N ILE A 195 20.08 32.70 -15.77
CA ILE A 195 21.37 32.56 -16.47
C ILE A 195 21.33 33.34 -17.79
N ASP A 196 20.23 33.26 -18.54
CA ASP A 196 20.02 34.05 -19.77
C ASP A 196 20.18 35.55 -19.51
N GLU A 197 19.55 36.08 -18.46
CA GLU A 197 19.67 37.48 -18.04
C GLU A 197 21.12 37.87 -17.71
N LYS A 198 21.86 37.00 -17.01
CA LYS A 198 23.28 37.23 -16.69
C LYS A 198 24.16 37.23 -17.95
N ILE A 199 23.87 36.36 -18.91
CA ILE A 199 24.56 36.33 -20.20
C ILE A 199 24.26 37.61 -21.00
N GLU A 200 22.99 38.04 -21.05
CA GLU A 200 22.61 39.28 -21.72
C GLU A 200 23.26 40.50 -21.08
N TYR A 201 23.29 40.56 -19.75
CA TYR A 201 24.01 41.62 -19.05
C TYR A 201 25.50 41.59 -19.41
N PHE A 202 26.14 40.41 -19.39
CA PHE A 202 27.55 40.28 -19.75
C PHE A 202 27.84 40.72 -21.20
N LYS A 203 26.94 40.42 -22.15
CA LYS A 203 27.06 40.91 -23.54
C LYS A 203 26.98 42.43 -23.66
N SER A 204 26.22 43.08 -22.78
CA SER A 204 26.06 44.54 -22.75
C SER A 204 27.27 45.29 -22.20
N LEU A 205 28.22 44.58 -21.57
CA LEU A 205 29.43 45.18 -21.01
C LEU A 205 30.49 45.48 -22.07
N ASP A 206 31.28 46.52 -21.83
CA ASP A 206 32.50 46.80 -22.58
C ASP A 206 33.57 45.72 -22.31
N ASP A 207 34.49 45.50 -23.25
CA ASP A 207 35.46 44.40 -23.16
C ASP A 207 36.37 44.51 -21.92
N GLU A 208 36.74 45.72 -21.49
CA GLU A 208 37.49 45.93 -20.24
C GLU A 208 36.70 45.50 -18.99
N LYS A 209 35.36 45.63 -19.03
CA LYS A 209 34.48 45.27 -17.91
C LYS A 209 34.12 43.79 -17.89
N LYS A 210 34.16 43.10 -19.04
CA LYS A 210 33.87 41.66 -19.13
C LYS A 210 34.85 40.82 -18.31
N SER A 211 36.15 41.06 -18.44
CA SER A 211 37.15 40.34 -17.64
C SER A 211 36.99 40.63 -16.15
N SER A 212 36.67 41.87 -15.78
CA SER A 212 36.37 42.24 -14.39
C SER A 212 35.12 41.53 -13.86
N TYR A 213 34.07 41.38 -14.67
CA TYR A 213 32.84 40.70 -14.30
C TYR A 213 33.08 39.21 -14.02
N ILE A 214 33.76 38.50 -14.92
CA ILE A 214 34.08 37.08 -14.75
C ILE A 214 34.94 36.87 -13.50
N ASN A 215 35.97 37.69 -13.31
CA ASN A 215 36.82 37.59 -12.11
C ASN A 215 36.02 37.83 -10.82
N SER A 216 35.13 38.82 -10.82
CA SER A 216 34.27 39.12 -9.66
C SER A 216 33.31 37.97 -9.37
N MET A 217 32.72 37.36 -10.40
CA MET A 217 31.85 36.19 -10.26
C MET A 217 32.61 35.00 -9.65
N ILE A 218 33.81 34.70 -10.13
CA ILE A 218 34.64 33.60 -9.60
C ILE A 218 35.04 33.88 -8.14
N GLN A 219 35.38 35.12 -7.80
CA GLN A 219 35.67 35.52 -6.42
C GLN A 219 34.46 35.35 -5.50
N LEU A 220 33.27 35.78 -5.94
CA LEU A 220 32.03 35.61 -5.19
C LEU A 220 31.65 34.15 -5.01
N LEU A 221 31.80 33.33 -6.05
CA LEU A 221 31.60 31.89 -6.03
C LEU A 221 32.53 31.22 -5.00
N THR A 222 33.82 31.56 -5.04
CA THR A 222 34.83 31.02 -4.11
C THR A 222 34.51 31.41 -2.67
N LYS A 223 34.22 32.69 -2.44
CA LYS A 223 33.82 33.19 -1.13
C LYS A 223 32.57 32.48 -0.60
N ARG A 224 31.55 32.29 -1.45
CA ARG A 224 30.32 31.56 -1.08
C ARG A 224 30.62 30.12 -0.69
N PHE A 225 31.48 29.43 -1.44
CA PHE A 225 31.91 28.08 -1.09
C PHE A 225 32.65 28.05 0.25
N GLU A 226 33.63 28.92 0.45
CA GLU A 226 34.41 29.01 1.70
C GLU A 226 33.55 29.31 2.94
N GLU A 227 32.52 30.17 2.79
CA GLU A 227 31.58 30.48 3.86
C GLU A 227 30.68 29.27 4.22
N LYS A 228 30.25 28.51 3.22
CA LYS A 228 29.28 27.41 3.40
C LYS A 228 29.92 26.08 3.72
N TYR A 229 31.12 25.82 3.21
CA TYR A 229 31.80 24.54 3.35
C TYR A 229 31.99 24.10 4.82
N PRO A 230 32.43 24.96 5.76
CA PRO A 230 32.56 24.55 7.17
C PRO A 230 31.22 24.15 7.80
N LEU A 231 30.13 24.81 7.40
CA LEU A 231 28.78 24.49 7.88
C LEU A 231 28.33 23.12 7.36
N ILE A 232 28.61 22.83 6.09
CA ILE A 232 28.32 21.53 5.48
C ILE A 232 29.18 20.44 6.14
N LEU A 233 30.48 20.68 6.32
CA LEU A 233 31.41 19.77 6.98
C LEU A 233 30.98 19.42 8.40
N SER A 234 30.51 20.42 9.16
CA SER A 234 30.00 20.21 10.53
C SER A 234 28.76 19.30 10.59
N LYS A 235 27.96 19.26 9.51
CA LYS A 235 26.73 18.46 9.42
C LYS A 235 26.95 17.10 8.76
N SER A 236 27.82 17.02 7.76
CA SER A 236 28.11 15.80 7.00
C SER A 236 29.47 15.88 6.29
N ALA A 237 30.44 15.09 6.79
CA ALA A 237 31.78 15.04 6.22
C ALA A 237 31.81 14.42 4.81
N SER A 238 30.97 13.44 4.53
CA SER A 238 30.89 12.82 3.20
C SER A 238 30.38 13.80 2.14
N LYS A 239 29.30 14.52 2.45
CA LYS A 239 28.73 15.55 1.55
C LYS A 239 29.69 16.72 1.36
N ALA A 240 30.40 17.14 2.41
CA ALA A 240 31.43 18.15 2.28
C ALA A 240 32.53 17.73 1.29
N LEU A 241 33.00 16.48 1.39
CA LEU A 241 34.01 15.95 0.48
C LEU A 241 33.52 15.88 -0.97
N GLU A 242 32.25 15.49 -1.20
CA GLU A 242 31.63 15.50 -2.53
C GLU A 242 31.62 16.91 -3.14
N ILE A 243 31.11 17.90 -2.40
CA ILE A 243 31.05 19.29 -2.87
C ILE A 243 32.45 19.86 -3.08
N GLN A 244 33.42 19.54 -2.23
CA GLN A 244 34.80 19.99 -2.43
C GLN A 244 35.36 19.48 -3.76
N LYS A 245 35.19 18.20 -4.08
CA LYS A 245 35.62 17.65 -5.37
C LYS A 245 34.92 18.31 -6.56
N MET A 246 33.63 18.61 -6.41
CA MET A 246 32.86 19.34 -7.43
C MET A 246 33.39 20.76 -7.62
N PHE A 247 33.70 21.46 -6.53
CA PHE A 247 34.28 22.80 -6.56
C PHE A 247 35.68 22.81 -7.19
N ASP A 248 36.54 21.88 -6.81
CA ASP A 248 37.88 21.75 -7.40
C ASP A 248 37.81 21.47 -8.91
N SER A 249 36.91 20.57 -9.32
CA SER A 249 36.63 20.27 -10.73
C SER A 249 36.08 21.49 -11.48
N LEU A 250 35.18 22.25 -10.86
CA LEU A 250 34.64 23.48 -11.40
C LEU A 250 35.73 24.52 -11.63
N LEU A 251 36.62 24.75 -10.66
CA LEU A 251 37.72 25.70 -10.80
C LEU A 251 38.63 25.35 -11.99
N LEU A 252 38.90 24.06 -12.21
CA LEU A 252 39.66 23.61 -13.38
C LEU A 252 38.91 23.87 -14.70
N LYS A 253 37.61 23.57 -14.77
CA LYS A 253 36.79 23.85 -15.95
C LYS A 253 36.73 25.34 -16.27
N LEU A 254 36.55 26.18 -15.25
CA LEU A 254 36.48 27.64 -15.38
C LEU A 254 37.75 28.25 -16.01
N GLN A 255 38.91 27.58 -15.93
CA GLN A 255 40.15 28.06 -16.55
C GLN A 255 40.17 27.90 -18.08
N VAL A 256 39.48 26.89 -18.61
CA VAL A 256 39.54 26.51 -20.03
C VAL A 256 38.25 26.78 -20.79
N SER A 257 37.14 27.01 -20.08
CA SER A 257 35.82 27.30 -20.67
C SER A 257 35.72 28.71 -21.26
N SER A 258 34.77 28.90 -22.16
CA SER A 258 34.41 30.23 -22.68
C SER A 258 33.78 31.11 -21.60
N ASP A 259 33.78 32.44 -21.75
CA ASP A 259 33.21 33.32 -20.72
C ASP A 259 31.71 33.09 -20.49
N PHE A 260 30.95 32.75 -21.54
CA PHE A 260 29.54 32.38 -21.40
C PHE A 260 29.36 31.08 -20.62
N GLU A 261 30.19 30.07 -20.92
CA GLU A 261 30.17 28.79 -20.23
C GLU A 261 30.61 28.92 -18.78
N LYS A 262 31.55 29.82 -18.46
CA LYS A 262 31.91 30.14 -17.08
C LYS A 262 30.72 30.65 -16.27
N ILE A 263 29.86 31.48 -16.88
CA ILE A 263 28.65 31.98 -16.21
C ILE A 263 27.70 30.82 -15.91
N VAL A 264 27.48 29.92 -16.88
CA VAL A 264 26.62 28.75 -16.69
C VAL A 264 27.16 27.85 -15.56
N LEU A 265 28.44 27.47 -15.67
CA LEU A 265 29.09 26.57 -14.70
C LEU A 265 29.08 27.13 -13.26
N ALA A 266 29.27 28.45 -13.10
CA ALA A 266 29.23 29.09 -11.80
C ALA A 266 27.83 29.07 -11.18
N GLU A 267 26.79 29.33 -11.98
CA GLU A 267 25.40 29.30 -11.49
C GLU A 267 24.94 27.89 -11.14
N ASP A 268 25.34 26.88 -11.94
CA ASP A 268 25.00 25.47 -11.69
C ASP A 268 25.53 25.01 -10.34
N PHE A 269 26.79 25.31 -10.06
CA PHE A 269 27.38 24.97 -8.78
C PHE A 269 26.72 25.71 -7.60
N LEU A 270 26.34 26.98 -7.79
CA LEU A 270 25.63 27.72 -6.74
C LEU A 270 24.25 27.13 -6.44
N GLU A 271 23.53 26.68 -7.46
CA GLU A 271 22.25 25.99 -7.31
C GLU A 271 22.40 24.68 -6.55
N GLU A 272 23.37 23.84 -6.94
CA GLU A 272 23.69 22.58 -6.25
C GLU A 272 24.13 22.82 -4.81
N LEU A 273 24.98 23.82 -4.56
CA LEU A 273 25.43 24.19 -3.22
C LEU A 273 24.26 24.59 -2.31
N MET A 274 23.32 25.40 -2.83
CA MET A 274 22.11 25.77 -2.09
C MET A 274 21.19 24.57 -1.84
N GLN A 275 21.06 23.66 -2.80
CA GLN A 275 20.26 22.45 -2.63
C GLN A 275 20.81 21.59 -1.50
N VAL A 276 22.11 21.30 -1.51
CA VAL A 276 22.74 20.51 -0.43
C VAL A 276 22.65 21.21 0.92
N GLU A 277 22.78 22.54 0.97
CA GLU A 277 22.57 23.31 2.20
C GLU A 277 21.15 23.12 2.75
N ASN A 278 20.13 23.21 1.89
CA ASN A 278 18.73 23.06 2.27
C ASN A 278 18.42 21.64 2.75
N GLU A 279 18.90 20.62 2.04
CA GLU A 279 18.76 19.21 2.43
C GLU A 279 19.36 18.97 3.81
N LEU A 280 20.60 19.40 4.02
CA LEU A 280 21.28 19.25 5.32
C LEU A 280 20.61 20.07 6.43
N ALA A 281 20.05 21.24 6.13
CA ALA A 281 19.29 22.03 7.10
C ALA A 281 17.99 21.33 7.51
N GLN A 282 17.26 20.75 6.57
CA GLN A 282 16.03 20.00 6.86
C GLN A 282 16.33 18.74 7.67
N ASP A 283 17.35 17.98 7.30
CA ASP A 283 17.73 16.77 8.02
C ASP A 283 18.23 17.09 9.43
N PHE A 284 18.99 18.16 9.61
CA PHE A 284 19.39 18.65 10.92
C PHE A 284 18.18 19.07 11.77
N GLN A 285 17.20 19.77 11.18
CA GLN A 285 15.97 20.15 11.88
C GLN A 285 15.14 18.93 12.28
N LYS A 286 15.04 17.90 11.43
CA LYS A 286 14.36 16.64 11.76
C LYS A 286 15.04 15.96 12.95
N LYS A 287 16.37 15.86 12.94
CA LYS A 287 17.15 15.30 14.06
C LYS A 287 16.94 16.07 15.37
N MET A 288 16.96 17.40 15.32
CA MET A 288 16.69 18.26 16.48
C MET A 288 15.26 18.10 17.03
N ARG A 289 14.25 17.99 16.15
CA ARG A 289 12.86 17.73 16.57
C ARG A 289 12.71 16.38 17.26
N SER A 290 13.32 15.32 16.70
CA SER A 290 13.29 13.99 17.32
C SER A 290 13.96 13.98 18.69
N GLN A 291 15.03 14.75 18.92
CA GLN A 291 15.67 14.82 20.22
C GLN A 291 14.79 15.50 21.28
N LYS A 292 14.04 16.54 20.91
CA LYS A 292 13.08 17.19 21.82
C LYS A 292 11.96 16.24 22.23
N GLU A 293 11.39 15.50 21.27
CA GLU A 293 10.34 14.52 21.54
C GLU A 293 10.82 13.41 22.49
N LEU A 294 12.09 12.98 22.35
CA LEU A 294 12.70 12.01 23.25
C LEU A 294 12.89 12.56 24.67
N VAL A 295 13.32 13.82 24.82
CA VAL A 295 13.41 14.50 26.13
C VAL A 295 12.04 14.60 26.79
N ASP A 296 11.03 15.07 26.05
CA ASP A 296 9.65 15.21 26.56
C ASP A 296 9.09 13.83 26.99
N LYS A 297 9.38 12.77 26.22
CA LYS A 297 8.99 11.39 26.56
C LYS A 297 9.68 10.91 27.84
N PHE A 298 10.98 11.13 27.96
CA PHE A 298 11.77 10.77 29.15
C PHE A 298 11.23 11.46 30.40
N GLU A 299 11.02 12.78 30.37
CA GLU A 299 10.50 13.55 31.51
C GLU A 299 9.11 13.05 31.94
N LYS A 300 8.25 12.72 30.99
CA LYS A 300 6.91 12.17 31.27
C LYS A 300 6.99 10.81 31.99
N ILE A 301 7.89 9.93 31.57
CA ILE A 301 8.10 8.62 32.18
C ILE A 301 8.63 8.77 33.61
N VAL A 302 9.61 9.65 33.82
CA VAL A 302 10.14 9.95 35.16
C VAL A 302 9.05 10.52 36.06
N SER A 303 8.18 11.39 35.55
CA SER A 303 7.04 11.93 36.31
C SER A 303 6.05 10.84 36.76
N VAL A 304 5.84 9.78 35.96
CA VAL A 304 5.00 8.64 36.36
C VAL A 304 5.63 7.92 37.56
N TYR A 305 6.94 7.70 37.51
CA TYR A 305 7.69 7.08 38.60
C TYR A 305 7.65 7.93 39.88
N ASP A 306 7.87 9.24 39.78
CA ASP A 306 7.83 10.15 40.94
C ASP A 306 6.44 10.14 41.63
N LYS A 307 5.36 9.99 40.87
CA LYS A 307 3.99 9.90 41.41
C LYS A 307 3.72 8.65 42.25
N VAL A 308 4.54 7.61 42.12
CA VAL A 308 4.45 6.41 42.97
C VAL A 308 4.74 6.73 44.44
N GLY A 309 5.56 7.77 44.69
CA GLY A 309 5.92 8.22 46.04
C GLY A 309 6.83 7.25 46.80
N PHE A 310 7.44 6.29 46.10
CA PHE A 310 8.40 5.33 46.65
C PHE A 310 9.53 5.09 45.64
N LYS A 311 10.77 5.21 46.10
CA LYS A 311 11.98 5.07 45.27
C LYS A 311 12.60 3.69 45.40
N PHE A 312 12.97 3.12 44.27
CA PHE A 312 13.63 1.84 44.12
C PHE A 312 14.91 2.02 43.32
N TYR A 313 16.03 1.76 43.97
CA TYR A 313 17.37 2.10 43.48
C TYR A 313 17.69 1.59 42.07
N LYS A 314 17.16 0.42 41.65
CA LYS A 314 17.42 -0.09 40.30
C LYS A 314 16.77 0.78 39.23
N VAL A 315 15.56 1.27 39.48
CA VAL A 315 14.88 2.19 38.57
C VAL A 315 15.58 3.55 38.57
N ASP A 316 16.01 4.03 39.74
CA ASP A 316 16.79 5.28 39.84
C ASP A 316 18.09 5.21 39.03
N LEU A 317 18.81 4.08 39.07
CA LEU A 317 20.03 3.87 38.28
C LEU A 317 19.77 3.87 36.77
N GLU A 318 18.66 3.27 36.33
CA GLU A 318 18.27 3.27 34.92
C GLU A 318 17.84 4.65 34.43
N ILE A 319 17.11 5.43 35.26
CA ILE A 319 16.78 6.83 34.98
C ILE A 319 18.06 7.64 34.78
N GLU A 320 19.03 7.51 35.70
CA GLU A 320 20.28 8.26 35.62
C GLU A 320 21.13 7.83 34.41
N ARG A 321 21.13 6.54 34.06
CA ARG A 321 21.79 6.02 32.84
C ARG A 321 21.21 6.67 31.58
N VAL A 322 19.88 6.67 31.44
CA VAL A 322 19.21 7.26 30.26
C VAL A 322 19.37 8.78 30.22
N LYS A 323 19.35 9.44 31.38
CA LYS A 323 19.64 10.88 31.50
C LYS A 323 21.05 11.23 31.00
N ASN A 324 22.06 10.48 31.42
CA ASN A 324 23.44 10.67 30.95
C ASN A 324 23.55 10.46 29.43
N LEU A 325 22.80 9.51 28.86
CA LEU A 325 22.77 9.31 27.41
C LEU A 325 22.14 10.52 26.68
N LEU A 326 21.05 11.08 27.20
CA LEU A 326 20.41 12.28 26.67
C LEU A 326 21.34 13.49 26.70
N GLU A 327 22.09 13.68 27.80
CA GLU A 327 23.07 14.76 27.95
C GLU A 327 24.29 14.60 27.03
N SER A 328 24.66 13.36 26.69
CA SER A 328 25.81 13.06 25.82
C SER A 328 25.54 13.17 24.31
N CYS A 329 24.30 13.51 23.90
CA CYS A 329 23.87 13.55 22.49
C CYS A 329 24.19 12.24 21.73
N ALA A 330 23.93 11.09 22.36
CA ALA A 330 24.04 9.78 21.72
C ALA A 330 23.05 9.63 20.54
N ASP A 331 23.29 8.65 19.68
CA ASP A 331 22.42 8.32 18.53
C ASP A 331 20.93 8.27 18.93
N ASN A 332 20.08 9.01 18.22
CA ASN A 332 18.65 9.12 18.51
C ASN A 332 17.94 7.77 18.45
N GLU A 333 18.36 6.85 17.58
CA GLU A 333 17.77 5.50 17.48
C GLU A 333 18.07 4.68 18.74
N LYS A 334 19.31 4.80 19.26
CA LYS A 334 19.72 4.15 20.50
C LYS A 334 18.99 4.76 21.70
N LEU A 335 18.85 6.09 21.75
CA LEU A 335 18.12 6.80 22.81
C LEU A 335 16.64 6.41 22.86
N GLU A 336 15.99 6.29 21.71
CA GLU A 336 14.58 5.89 21.64
C GLU A 336 14.34 4.48 22.22
N LYS A 337 15.24 3.55 21.91
CA LYS A 337 15.21 2.20 22.45
C LYS A 337 15.38 2.19 23.97
N GLU A 338 16.39 2.89 24.48
CA GLU A 338 16.69 2.96 25.92
C GLU A 338 15.56 3.62 26.72
N ILE A 339 14.95 4.69 26.18
CA ILE A 339 13.78 5.34 26.80
C ILE A 339 12.57 4.39 26.84
N SER A 340 12.37 3.57 25.80
CA SER A 340 11.26 2.61 25.74
C SER A 340 11.45 1.42 26.69
N GLU A 341 12.69 0.96 26.88
CA GLU A 341 13.03 -0.05 27.89
C GLU A 341 12.82 0.49 29.33
N LEU A 342 13.23 1.75 29.57
CA LEU A 342 12.98 2.44 30.84
C LEU A 342 11.48 2.60 31.12
N GLU A 343 10.69 2.96 30.10
CA GLU A 343 9.23 3.07 30.20
C GLU A 343 8.60 1.75 30.65
N SER A 344 8.98 0.64 30.01
CA SER A 344 8.49 -0.69 30.38
C SER A 344 8.84 -1.06 31.83
N THR A 345 10.07 -0.74 32.24
CA THR A 345 10.56 -1.01 33.60
C THR A 345 9.78 -0.22 34.65
N ILE A 346 9.58 1.09 34.44
CA ILE A 346 8.82 1.96 35.35
C ILE A 346 7.35 1.55 35.42
N LEU A 347 6.72 1.23 34.28
CA LEU A 347 5.33 0.79 34.26
C LEU A 347 5.13 -0.51 35.01
N THR A 348 6.04 -1.47 34.82
CA THR A 348 6.02 -2.76 35.51
C THR A 348 6.17 -2.54 37.01
N PHE A 349 7.20 -1.81 37.43
CA PHE A 349 7.42 -1.48 38.85
C PHE A 349 6.19 -0.78 39.47
N THR A 350 5.65 0.23 38.80
CA THR A 350 4.49 1.00 39.29
C THR A 350 3.27 0.11 39.50
N ARG A 351 3.01 -0.80 38.55
CA ARG A 351 1.91 -1.76 38.62
C ARG A 351 2.10 -2.72 39.80
N GLU A 352 3.26 -3.38 39.88
CA GLU A 352 3.56 -4.37 40.92
C GLU A 352 3.54 -3.75 42.32
N PHE A 353 4.12 -2.55 42.49
CA PHE A 353 4.11 -1.82 43.74
C PHE A 353 2.68 -1.43 44.15
N SER A 354 1.88 -0.90 43.22
CA SER A 354 0.49 -0.54 43.52
C SER A 354 -0.35 -1.75 43.89
N GLU A 355 -0.15 -2.89 43.24
CA GLU A 355 -0.86 -4.13 43.53
C GLU A 355 -0.50 -4.64 44.93
N CYS A 356 0.79 -4.80 45.22
CA CYS A 356 1.25 -5.28 46.52
C CYS A 356 0.88 -4.32 47.67
N LYS A 357 0.91 -3.00 47.42
CA LYS A 357 0.43 -2.00 48.39
C LYS A 357 -1.05 -2.17 48.70
N LYS A 358 -1.91 -2.37 47.68
CA LYS A 358 -3.34 -2.62 47.89
C LYS A 358 -3.57 -3.92 48.68
N LEU A 359 -2.83 -4.98 48.36
CA LEU A 359 -2.89 -6.23 49.11
C LEU A 359 -2.49 -6.02 50.58
N LEU A 360 -1.41 -5.28 50.85
CA LEU A 360 -0.98 -4.96 52.22
C LEU A 360 -2.04 -4.14 52.97
N GLU A 361 -2.62 -3.12 52.34
CA GLU A 361 -3.69 -2.30 52.91
C GLU A 361 -4.94 -3.15 53.21
N ASN A 362 -5.30 -4.06 52.32
CA ASN A 362 -6.41 -4.98 52.51
C ASN A 362 -6.16 -5.95 53.66
N PHE A 363 -4.95 -6.50 53.75
CA PHE A 363 -4.51 -7.36 54.85
C PHE A 363 -4.59 -6.63 56.20
N GLU A 364 -4.15 -5.36 56.25
CA GLU A 364 -4.25 -4.53 57.46
C GLU A 364 -5.70 -4.34 57.91
N ARG A 365 -6.61 -4.07 56.97
CA ARG A 365 -8.05 -3.92 57.26
C ARG A 365 -8.65 -5.23 57.76
N PHE A 366 -8.32 -6.34 57.10
CA PHE A 366 -8.73 -7.68 57.53
C PHE A 366 -8.29 -7.95 58.97
N LEU A 367 -7.02 -7.67 59.32
CA LEU A 367 -6.52 -7.89 60.69
C LEU A 367 -7.26 -7.04 61.73
N LYS A 368 -7.55 -5.77 61.41
CA LYS A 368 -8.34 -4.87 62.27
C LYS A 368 -9.76 -5.41 62.48
N GLU A 369 -10.41 -5.84 61.40
CA GLU A 369 -11.79 -6.31 61.45
C GLU A 369 -11.92 -7.67 62.14
N ALA A 370 -10.99 -8.59 61.89
CA ALA A 370 -10.90 -9.87 62.58
C ALA A 370 -10.76 -9.68 64.09
N LYS A 371 -9.93 -8.72 64.54
CA LYS A 371 -9.78 -8.36 65.96
C LYS A 371 -11.08 -7.84 66.57
N ASN A 372 -11.83 -7.02 65.82
CA ASN A 372 -13.09 -6.45 66.28
C ASN A 372 -14.21 -7.50 66.39
N ARG A 373 -14.39 -8.32 65.35
CA ARG A 373 -15.54 -9.25 65.24
C ARG A 373 -15.37 -10.52 66.05
N LEU A 374 -14.15 -11.07 66.12
CA LEU A 374 -13.94 -12.38 66.73
C LEU A 374 -13.76 -12.30 68.25
N LYS A 375 -13.31 -11.16 68.82
CA LYS A 375 -13.00 -10.96 70.25
C LYS A 375 -12.08 -12.01 70.89
N VAL A 376 -11.62 -13.01 70.14
CA VAL A 376 -10.57 -13.96 70.51
C VAL A 376 -9.27 -13.17 70.54
N GLY A 377 -8.43 -13.45 71.54
CA GLY A 377 -7.04 -13.02 71.55
C GLY A 377 -6.30 -13.73 70.41
N LEU A 378 -6.54 -13.31 69.16
CA LEU A 378 -5.63 -13.50 68.03
C LEU A 378 -4.25 -13.19 68.60
N SER A 379 -3.36 -14.18 68.71
CA SER A 379 -2.06 -14.01 69.34
C SER A 379 -1.38 -12.82 68.68
N SER A 380 -1.38 -11.65 69.35
CA SER A 380 -1.11 -10.37 68.70
C SER A 380 0.24 -10.42 67.97
N ASN A 381 1.19 -11.13 68.56
CA ASN A 381 2.55 -11.25 68.06
C ASN A 381 2.68 -12.00 66.71
N LEU A 382 1.83 -12.98 66.39
CA LEU A 382 2.00 -13.79 65.17
C LEU A 382 1.51 -13.03 63.93
N PHE A 383 0.29 -12.49 63.96
CA PHE A 383 -0.28 -11.79 62.81
C PHE A 383 0.35 -10.42 62.59
N ASP A 384 0.76 -9.73 63.66
CA ASP A 384 1.57 -8.52 63.56
C ASP A 384 2.93 -8.82 62.91
N SER A 385 3.52 -9.99 63.17
CA SER A 385 4.74 -10.45 62.49
C SER A 385 4.53 -10.71 61.00
N TYR A 386 3.39 -11.27 60.59
CA TYR A 386 3.06 -11.48 59.18
C TYR A 386 2.89 -10.15 58.44
N TYR A 387 2.13 -9.21 59.00
CA TYR A 387 1.99 -7.87 58.43
C TYR A 387 3.34 -7.14 58.34
N LYS A 388 4.18 -7.22 59.39
CA LYS A 388 5.51 -6.63 59.39
C LYS A 388 6.39 -7.21 58.28
N ASN A 389 6.39 -8.53 58.10
CA ASN A 389 7.17 -9.19 57.05
C ASN A 389 6.69 -8.79 55.64
N LEU A 390 5.37 -8.76 55.39
CA LEU A 390 4.82 -8.28 54.12
C LEU A 390 5.21 -6.82 53.87
N LYS A 391 5.14 -5.98 54.90
CA LYS A 391 5.56 -4.57 54.81
C LYS A 391 7.04 -4.45 54.45
N GLU A 392 7.91 -5.25 55.06
CA GLU A 392 9.34 -5.31 54.72
C GLU A 392 9.56 -5.74 53.27
N LEU A 393 8.86 -6.77 52.79
CA LEU A 393 8.96 -7.25 51.40
C LEU A 393 8.48 -6.23 50.36
N LEU A 394 7.41 -5.48 50.68
CA LEU A 394 6.91 -4.39 49.84
C LEU A 394 7.97 -3.28 49.71
N TYR A 395 8.57 -2.86 50.82
CA TYR A 395 9.59 -1.81 50.81
C TYR A 395 10.95 -2.29 50.30
N SER A 396 11.25 -3.58 50.35
CA SER A 396 12.40 -4.15 49.64
C SER A 396 12.13 -4.35 48.13
N SER A 397 10.92 -4.03 47.65
CA SER A 397 10.47 -4.24 46.27
C SER A 397 10.62 -5.70 45.79
N ASN A 398 10.43 -6.66 46.70
CA ASN A 398 10.46 -8.08 46.37
C ASN A 398 9.02 -8.59 46.17
N PHE A 399 8.42 -8.18 45.04
CA PHE A 399 6.99 -8.37 44.78
C PHE A 399 6.60 -9.84 44.62
N ASP A 400 7.45 -10.67 44.03
CA ASP A 400 7.19 -12.10 43.87
C ASP A 400 7.13 -12.81 45.22
N GLU A 401 8.12 -12.57 46.08
CA GLU A 401 8.12 -13.14 47.43
C GLU A 401 6.98 -12.54 48.27
N PHE A 402 6.66 -11.24 48.11
CA PHE A 402 5.50 -10.61 48.76
C PHE A 402 4.21 -11.37 48.41
N LYS A 403 3.92 -11.58 47.13
CA LYS A 403 2.69 -12.24 46.66
C LYS A 403 2.61 -13.69 47.16
N LYS A 404 3.73 -14.40 47.14
CA LYS A 404 3.83 -15.75 47.70
C LYS A 404 3.54 -15.77 49.21
N ARG A 405 4.21 -14.92 49.98
CA ARG A 405 4.01 -14.81 51.44
C ARG A 405 2.62 -14.35 51.81
N TYR A 406 2.02 -13.47 51.02
CA TYR A 406 0.65 -13.00 51.23
C TYR A 406 -0.34 -14.18 51.22
N ILE A 407 -0.25 -15.06 50.22
CA ILE A 407 -1.11 -16.25 50.12
C ILE A 407 -0.81 -17.24 51.27
N GLU A 408 0.47 -17.47 51.58
CA GLU A 408 0.86 -18.33 52.70
C GLU A 408 0.28 -17.83 54.04
N TYR A 409 0.37 -16.53 54.30
CA TYR A 409 -0.15 -15.93 55.53
C TYR A 409 -1.68 -15.91 55.57
N GLN A 410 -2.35 -15.66 54.44
CA GLN A 410 -3.80 -15.78 54.33
C GLN A 410 -4.28 -17.19 54.73
N ASN A 411 -3.65 -18.24 54.18
CA ASN A 411 -3.98 -19.63 54.49
C ASN A 411 -3.68 -19.98 55.95
N ALA A 412 -2.51 -19.57 56.45
CA ALA A 412 -2.11 -19.82 57.84
C ALA A 412 -3.06 -19.14 58.86
N ILE A 413 -3.55 -17.93 58.55
CA ILE A 413 -4.54 -17.25 59.39
C ILE A 413 -5.88 -17.98 59.36
N SER A 414 -6.35 -18.39 58.18
CA SER A 414 -7.60 -19.14 58.01
C SER A 414 -7.58 -20.42 58.85
N ASP A 415 -6.51 -21.21 58.72
CA ASP A 415 -6.33 -22.45 59.47
C ASP A 415 -6.26 -22.22 60.99
N ALA A 416 -5.53 -21.19 61.43
CA ALA A 416 -5.40 -20.87 62.85
C ALA A 416 -6.74 -20.46 63.46
N LEU A 417 -7.51 -19.61 62.74
CA LEU A 417 -8.82 -19.15 63.19
C LEU A 417 -9.85 -20.29 63.22
N LEU A 418 -9.92 -21.13 62.17
CA LEU A 418 -10.82 -22.28 62.13
C LEU A 418 -10.52 -23.32 63.22
N LYS A 419 -9.23 -23.60 63.47
CA LYS A 419 -8.81 -24.49 64.58
C LYS A 419 -9.23 -23.92 65.94
N SER A 420 -9.01 -22.64 66.19
CA SER A 420 -9.39 -21.99 67.46
C SER A 420 -10.90 -22.02 67.73
N SER A 421 -11.73 -21.87 66.69
CA SER A 421 -13.20 -21.90 66.81
C SER A 421 -13.78 -23.28 67.19
N SER A 422 -13.02 -24.35 66.92
CA SER A 422 -13.46 -25.75 67.14
C SER A 422 -13.41 -26.18 68.61
N PHE A 423 -12.84 -25.36 69.50
CA PHE A 423 -12.75 -25.63 70.94
C PHE A 423 -13.77 -24.85 71.80
N SER A 424 -14.70 -24.09 71.18
CA SER A 424 -15.66 -23.24 71.90
C SER A 424 -17.10 -23.77 71.87
N SER A 425 -17.86 -23.54 72.95
CA SER A 425 -19.31 -23.78 73.03
C SER A 425 -20.07 -22.70 72.23
N GLY A 426 -20.05 -22.84 70.90
CA GLY A 426 -20.58 -21.88 69.91
C GLY A 426 -20.00 -22.05 68.49
N SER A 427 -19.34 -23.19 68.21
CA SER A 427 -18.54 -23.52 67.02
C SER A 427 -19.11 -23.00 65.68
N ASP A 428 -20.38 -23.27 65.40
CA ASP A 428 -20.90 -23.11 64.04
C ASP A 428 -21.18 -21.65 63.67
N THR A 429 -21.57 -20.83 64.66
CA THR A 429 -21.74 -19.38 64.48
C THR A 429 -20.40 -18.69 64.27
N ILE A 430 -19.35 -19.06 65.02
CA ILE A 430 -18.02 -18.47 64.88
C ILE A 430 -17.37 -18.89 63.57
N LYS A 431 -17.51 -20.16 63.15
CA LYS A 431 -17.03 -20.63 61.83
C LYS A 431 -17.68 -19.87 60.68
N LYS A 432 -18.98 -19.57 60.78
CA LYS A 432 -19.68 -18.74 59.79
C LYS A 432 -19.13 -17.31 59.75
N VAL A 433 -18.92 -16.68 60.90
CA VAL A 433 -18.32 -15.33 60.98
C VAL A 433 -16.90 -15.29 60.41
N ILE A 434 -16.08 -16.32 60.65
CA ILE A 434 -14.74 -16.43 60.06
C ILE A 434 -14.84 -16.56 58.54
N LYS A 435 -15.73 -17.42 58.03
CA LYS A 435 -15.93 -17.62 56.60
C LYS A 435 -16.40 -16.33 55.91
N ASP A 436 -17.43 -15.68 56.45
CA ASP A 436 -17.98 -14.43 55.90
C ASP A 436 -16.89 -13.33 55.85
N LEU A 437 -15.99 -13.29 56.84
CA LEU A 437 -14.89 -12.33 56.90
C LEU A 437 -13.75 -12.65 55.91
N PHE A 438 -13.51 -13.92 55.59
CA PHE A 438 -12.58 -14.30 54.51
C PHE A 438 -13.18 -14.02 53.14
N ASP A 439 -14.46 -14.33 52.94
CA ASP A 439 -15.17 -14.06 51.69
C ASP A 439 -15.26 -12.54 51.42
N GLU A 440 -15.42 -11.70 52.46
CA GLU A 440 -15.47 -10.23 52.34
C GLU A 440 -14.13 -9.60 51.91
N PHE A 441 -12.99 -10.15 52.36
CA PHE A 441 -11.68 -9.54 52.15
C PHE A 441 -10.81 -10.27 51.11
N PHE A 442 -11.07 -11.54 50.84
CA PHE A 442 -10.25 -12.38 49.96
C PHE A 442 -11.04 -13.26 48.96
N GLY A 443 -12.38 -13.18 48.97
CA GLY A 443 -13.28 -13.98 48.13
C GLY A 443 -13.54 -13.42 46.74
#